data_AF-A0A961FE84-F1
#
_entry.id   AF-A0A961FE84-F1
#
_cell.length_a   1.000
_cell.length_b   1.000
_cell.length_c   1.000
_cell.angle_alpha   90.00
_cell.angle_beta   90.00
_cell.angle_gamma   90.00
#
_symmetry.space_group_name_H-M   'P 1'
#
loop_
_entity.id
_entity.type
_entity.pdbx_description
1 polymer ?
#
loop_
_entity_poly.entity_id
_entity_poly.type
_entity_poly.pdbx_seq_one_letter_code
_entity_poly.pdbx_strand_id
1 'polypeptide(L)'
;MRNLATFLLLLLLAVAGGPVLAQQAPVLEQPQPMMRSYLVYSEGLTITPMGELTLMRFSGGVRIEGRGLSLLADALELTLVGDALPLGKDLLEDQPLPELPEALDNEAAQEDLGQIARELKLPAARFDSDSVRRLKAVGNVRFEGHGVLISTASVESSDGGQTWTGSGRTNLAMDSPEGSTRLSADGILLDTVSGIVTANGHISGSYRRTGSPESLQLATSGCSFDMHSGVVSVPGEVRLEYGGIDMLISPQPLAEPEAASVARELEPLVPALPAERLTPASAPPGVSIDLENRSLRARGSVQVSDPERGIELTALNLDYLMDEGLMTAWQVELSQLGEGMTLSAPLVEIFTAEKRLEASGMPELRYGSSSYTGERILVSEDADGVLVIEIEGQQLALLHMDELRDYGKEGVAAPAESGNAEIGISSEKSSKQ
;
A
#
# COMPACT_ATOMS: atom_id res chain seq x y z
N MET A 1 -37.02 19.22 19.22
CA MET A 1 -37.92 18.13 19.67
C MET A 1 -38.80 17.57 18.53
N ARG A 2 -38.23 17.25 17.35
CA ARG A 2 -38.96 16.61 16.23
C ARG A 2 -38.35 15.29 15.74
N ASN A 3 -37.26 14.82 16.35
CA ASN A 3 -36.54 13.62 15.91
C ASN A 3 -36.74 12.38 16.79
N LEU A 4 -37.52 12.48 17.88
CA LEU A 4 -37.78 11.32 18.76
C LEU A 4 -38.93 10.42 18.25
N ALA A 5 -39.81 10.94 17.38
CA ALA A 5 -40.98 10.20 16.89
C ALA A 5 -40.63 9.21 15.76
N THR A 6 -39.57 9.46 15.00
CA THR A 6 -39.17 8.59 13.87
C THR A 6 -38.43 7.34 14.35
N PHE A 7 -37.72 7.42 15.48
CA PHE A 7 -36.99 6.29 16.05
C PHE A 7 -37.91 5.27 16.74
N LEU A 8 -39.04 5.71 17.30
CA LEU A 8 -39.99 4.80 17.95
C LEU A 8 -40.85 4.00 16.96
N LEU A 9 -41.01 4.47 15.72
CA LEU A 9 -41.78 3.77 14.69
C LEU A 9 -41.02 2.60 14.06
N LEU A 10 -39.68 2.66 14.04
CA LEU A 10 -38.83 1.58 13.52
C LEU A 10 -38.67 0.43 14.54
N LEU A 11 -38.77 0.71 15.85
CA LEU A 11 -38.66 -0.33 16.88
C LEU A 11 -39.93 -1.21 17.01
N LEU A 12 -41.09 -0.71 16.57
CA LEU A 12 -42.38 -1.41 16.67
C LEU A 12 -42.66 -2.39 15.51
N LEU A 13 -41.85 -2.38 14.44
CA LEU A 13 -41.97 -3.32 13.33
C LEU A 13 -41.15 -4.62 13.52
N ALA A 14 -40.37 -4.73 14.60
CA ALA A 14 -39.50 -5.88 14.86
C ALA A 14 -40.14 -7.03 15.70
N VAL A 15 -41.40 -6.92 16.13
CA VAL A 15 -42.03 -7.90 17.06
C VAL A 15 -43.28 -8.59 16.49
N ALA A 16 -43.55 -8.47 15.18
CA ALA A 16 -44.60 -9.24 14.53
C ALA A 16 -44.01 -10.53 13.92
N GLY A 17 -43.94 -11.59 14.73
CA GLY A 17 -43.61 -12.94 14.28
C GLY A 17 -44.63 -13.45 13.25
N GLY A 18 -44.20 -13.53 11.99
CA GLY A 18 -44.89 -14.21 10.90
C GLY A 18 -44.12 -15.48 10.48
N PRO A 19 -44.81 -16.53 10.01
CA PRO A 19 -44.19 -17.80 9.69
C PRO A 19 -43.21 -17.67 8.52
N VAL A 20 -42.00 -18.19 8.73
CA VAL A 20 -40.92 -18.32 7.75
C VAL A 20 -41.41 -19.19 6.59
N LEU A 21 -41.78 -18.57 5.48
CA LEU A 21 -41.84 -19.24 4.19
C LEU A 21 -40.40 -19.56 3.79
N ALA A 22 -40.08 -20.85 3.73
CA ALA A 22 -38.82 -21.35 3.19
C ALA A 22 -38.71 -20.93 1.72
N GLN A 23 -38.10 -19.77 1.48
CA GLN A 23 -37.58 -19.41 0.17
C GLN A 23 -36.50 -20.43 -0.16
N GLN A 24 -36.76 -21.24 -1.19
CA GLN A 24 -35.76 -22.10 -1.80
C GLN A 24 -34.57 -21.23 -2.17
N ALA A 25 -33.44 -21.45 -1.47
CA ALA A 25 -32.18 -20.85 -1.86
C ALA A 25 -31.92 -21.21 -3.33
N PRO A 26 -31.56 -20.25 -4.19
CA PRO A 26 -31.20 -20.57 -5.57
C PRO A 26 -30.09 -21.60 -5.51
N VAL A 27 -30.27 -22.69 -6.27
CA VAL A 27 -29.21 -23.68 -6.49
C VAL A 27 -28.03 -22.90 -7.06
N LEU A 28 -27.01 -22.67 -6.23
CA LEU A 28 -25.74 -22.11 -6.67
C LEU A 28 -25.23 -23.05 -7.76
N GLU A 29 -25.25 -22.58 -9.00
CA GLU A 29 -24.58 -23.26 -10.10
C GLU A 29 -23.15 -23.54 -9.63
N GLN A 30 -22.78 -24.82 -9.58
CA GLN A 30 -21.42 -25.19 -9.24
C GLN A 30 -20.49 -24.45 -10.21
N PRO A 31 -19.47 -23.72 -9.71
CA PRO A 31 -18.57 -22.99 -10.58
C PRO A 31 -17.99 -23.97 -11.58
N GLN A 32 -18.23 -23.71 -12.88
CA GLN A 32 -17.67 -24.56 -13.93
C GLN A 32 -16.15 -24.65 -13.73
N PRO A 33 -15.55 -25.85 -13.85
CA PRO A 33 -14.12 -26.01 -13.69
C PRO A 33 -13.42 -25.09 -14.69
N MET A 34 -12.77 -24.04 -14.18
CA MET A 34 -12.00 -23.12 -15.00
C MET A 34 -10.98 -23.93 -15.78
N MET A 35 -10.90 -23.72 -17.11
CA MET A 35 -9.97 -24.46 -17.95
C MET A 35 -8.54 -24.30 -17.41
N ARG A 36 -7.95 -25.42 -16.97
CA ARG A 36 -6.56 -25.52 -16.51
C ARG A 36 -5.58 -25.65 -17.68
N SER A 37 -5.80 -24.92 -18.77
CA SER A 37 -4.95 -25.06 -19.95
C SER A 37 -4.45 -23.73 -20.45
N TYR A 38 -3.20 -23.72 -20.90
CA TYR A 38 -2.59 -22.64 -21.64
C TYR A 38 -2.65 -22.91 -23.14
N LEU A 39 -2.89 -21.87 -23.92
CA LEU A 39 -2.74 -21.81 -25.36
C LEU A 39 -1.54 -20.94 -25.68
N VAL A 40 -0.61 -21.45 -26.48
CA VAL A 40 0.60 -20.73 -26.89
C VAL A 40 0.63 -20.54 -28.39
N TYR A 41 0.83 -19.30 -28.78
CA TYR A 41 1.02 -18.82 -30.14
C TYR A 41 2.46 -18.33 -30.29
N SER A 42 3.14 -18.79 -31.33
CA SER A 42 4.55 -18.46 -31.62
C SER A 42 4.87 -18.67 -33.09
N GLU A 43 5.88 -17.96 -33.61
CA GLU A 43 6.39 -18.18 -34.97
C GLU A 43 7.37 -19.38 -35.06
N GLY A 44 8.13 -19.64 -33.99
CA GLY A 44 9.06 -20.76 -33.92
C GLY A 44 8.81 -21.66 -32.71
N LEU A 45 9.05 -22.96 -32.88
CA LEU A 45 9.00 -23.96 -31.82
C LEU A 45 10.13 -24.98 -31.98
N THR A 46 10.91 -25.18 -30.94
CA THR A 46 11.88 -26.28 -30.82
C THR A 46 11.50 -27.17 -29.65
N ILE A 47 11.44 -28.48 -29.88
CA ILE A 47 11.14 -29.48 -28.85
C ILE A 47 12.40 -30.32 -28.59
N THR A 48 12.80 -30.43 -27.33
CA THR A 48 13.96 -31.23 -26.91
C THR A 48 13.54 -32.19 -25.80
N PRO A 49 13.48 -33.51 -26.08
CA PRO A 49 13.22 -34.52 -25.05
C PRO A 49 14.37 -34.59 -24.04
N MET A 50 14.04 -34.68 -22.74
CA MET A 50 15.00 -34.73 -21.62
C MET A 50 14.63 -35.83 -20.62
N GLY A 51 14.43 -37.06 -21.11
CA GLY A 51 13.96 -38.17 -20.29
C GLY A 51 12.46 -38.05 -20.01
N GLU A 52 12.08 -37.97 -18.73
CA GLU A 52 10.68 -37.77 -18.30
C GLU A 52 10.19 -36.32 -18.47
N LEU A 53 11.05 -35.42 -18.94
CA LEU A 53 10.74 -34.02 -19.18
C LEU A 53 10.81 -33.71 -20.67
N THR A 54 9.99 -32.78 -21.11
CA THR A 54 10.08 -32.20 -22.46
C THR A 54 10.35 -30.71 -22.34
N LEU A 55 11.44 -30.24 -22.95
CA LEU A 55 11.76 -28.83 -23.07
C LEU A 55 11.21 -28.29 -24.40
N MET A 56 10.37 -27.27 -24.33
CA MET A 56 9.84 -26.56 -25.49
C MET A 56 10.34 -25.13 -25.47
N ARG A 57 10.92 -24.67 -26.58
CA ARG A 57 11.39 -23.30 -26.76
C ARG A 57 10.61 -22.64 -27.89
N PHE A 58 9.95 -21.54 -27.56
CA PHE A 58 9.20 -20.72 -28.49
C PHE A 58 9.93 -19.40 -28.71
N SER A 59 9.92 -18.90 -29.93
CA SER A 59 10.67 -17.71 -30.35
C SER A 59 9.96 -16.97 -31.47
N GLY A 60 10.33 -15.70 -31.69
CA GLY A 60 9.73 -14.87 -32.74
C GLY A 60 8.44 -14.18 -32.28
N GLY A 61 8.37 -13.82 -30.99
CA GLY A 61 7.15 -13.29 -30.39
C GLY A 61 6.23 -14.41 -29.94
N VAL A 62 5.89 -14.39 -28.66
CA VAL A 62 5.08 -15.42 -28.00
C VAL A 62 3.89 -14.76 -27.33
N ARG A 63 2.71 -15.36 -27.53
CA ARG A 63 1.49 -15.04 -26.78
C ARG A 63 1.00 -16.29 -26.06
N ILE A 64 0.80 -16.19 -24.77
CA ILE A 64 0.17 -17.22 -23.94
C ILE A 64 -1.19 -16.72 -23.48
N GLU A 65 -2.21 -17.56 -23.58
CA GLU A 65 -3.54 -17.29 -23.05
C GLU A 65 -4.06 -18.48 -22.24
N GLY A 66 -4.69 -18.24 -21.10
CA GLY A 66 -5.29 -19.29 -20.29
C GLY A 66 -5.50 -18.83 -18.85
N ARG A 67 -6.40 -19.48 -18.09
CA ARG A 67 -6.61 -19.17 -16.66
C ARG A 67 -6.87 -17.68 -16.32
N GLY A 68 -7.42 -16.92 -17.26
CA GLY A 68 -7.63 -15.47 -17.07
C GLY A 68 -6.35 -14.63 -17.13
N LEU A 69 -5.26 -15.18 -17.65
CA LEU A 69 -4.00 -14.47 -17.93
C LEU A 69 -3.71 -14.42 -19.42
N SER A 70 -3.04 -13.34 -19.82
CA SER A 70 -2.45 -13.10 -21.13
C SER A 70 -0.98 -12.72 -20.92
N LEU A 71 -0.06 -13.41 -21.57
CA LEU A 71 1.37 -13.10 -21.51
C LEU A 71 1.89 -12.87 -22.92
N LEU A 72 2.60 -11.77 -23.13
CA LEU A 72 3.36 -11.46 -24.34
C LEU A 72 4.86 -11.42 -23.99
N ALA A 73 5.71 -12.01 -24.84
CA ALA A 73 7.17 -11.99 -24.67
C ALA A 73 7.88 -12.23 -26.01
N ASP A 74 9.19 -11.94 -26.08
CA ASP A 74 9.99 -12.21 -27.29
C ASP A 74 10.28 -13.71 -27.46
N ALA A 75 10.50 -14.41 -26.35
CA ALA A 75 10.72 -15.86 -26.31
C ALA A 75 10.16 -16.50 -25.03
N LEU A 76 9.90 -17.80 -25.11
CA LEU A 76 9.35 -18.60 -24.00
C LEU A 76 10.04 -19.96 -23.93
N GLU A 77 10.48 -20.35 -22.74
CA GLU A 77 10.95 -21.69 -22.41
C GLU A 77 9.93 -22.38 -21.50
N LEU A 78 9.44 -23.54 -21.92
CA LEU A 78 8.48 -24.37 -21.20
C LEU A 78 9.10 -25.73 -20.91
N THR A 79 9.06 -26.15 -19.65
CA THR A 79 9.45 -27.51 -19.24
C THR A 79 8.21 -28.25 -18.77
N LEU A 80 7.88 -29.34 -19.47
CA LEU A 80 6.71 -30.17 -19.19
C LEU A 80 7.12 -31.50 -18.53
N VAL A 81 6.25 -32.04 -17.67
CA VAL A 81 6.39 -33.38 -17.10
C VAL A 81 5.60 -34.39 -17.93
N GLY A 82 6.23 -35.54 -18.22
CA GLY A 82 5.63 -36.67 -18.93
C GLY A 82 5.78 -36.61 -20.44
N ASP A 83 5.18 -37.61 -21.12
CA ASP A 83 5.09 -37.72 -22.59
C ASP A 83 4.12 -36.69 -23.19
N ALA A 84 4.08 -35.48 -22.64
CA ALA A 84 3.30 -34.34 -23.11
C ALA A 84 3.91 -33.81 -24.43
N LEU A 85 3.96 -34.67 -25.45
CA LEU A 85 3.94 -34.22 -26.83
C LEU A 85 2.60 -33.49 -27.01
N PRO A 86 2.61 -32.25 -27.53
CA PRO A 86 1.37 -31.52 -27.71
C PRO A 86 0.43 -32.37 -28.57
N LEU A 87 -0.82 -32.46 -28.15
CA LEU A 87 -1.92 -32.95 -28.96
C LEU A 87 -1.95 -32.17 -30.28
N GLY A 88 -1.26 -32.74 -31.26
CA GLY A 88 -1.36 -32.48 -32.68
C GLY A 88 -1.36 -33.79 -33.48
N LYS A 89 -1.23 -34.96 -32.82
CA LYS A 89 -1.40 -36.25 -33.48
C LYS A 89 -2.82 -36.39 -34.07
N ASP A 90 -3.83 -35.97 -33.32
CA ASP A 90 -5.24 -36.12 -33.75
C ASP A 90 -5.71 -35.00 -34.70
N LEU A 91 -4.91 -33.94 -34.91
CA LEU A 91 -5.21 -32.86 -35.87
C LEU A 91 -4.42 -32.99 -37.18
N LEU A 92 -3.47 -33.93 -37.26
CA LEU A 92 -2.69 -34.25 -38.44
C LEU A 92 -3.20 -35.50 -39.20
N GLU A 93 -4.24 -36.18 -38.69
CA GLU A 93 -4.68 -37.45 -39.29
C GLU A 93 -5.45 -37.31 -40.63
N ASP A 94 -5.86 -36.12 -41.06
CA ASP A 94 -6.65 -35.95 -42.30
C ASP A 94 -6.12 -34.89 -43.30
N GLN A 95 -4.96 -34.27 -43.07
CA GLN A 95 -4.30 -33.44 -44.09
C GLN A 95 -2.94 -34.03 -44.46
N PRO A 96 -2.67 -34.28 -45.77
CA PRO A 96 -1.37 -34.75 -46.19
C PRO A 96 -0.32 -33.70 -45.81
N LEU A 97 0.61 -34.10 -44.93
CA LEU A 97 1.80 -33.33 -44.64
C LEU A 97 2.54 -33.08 -45.96
N PRO A 98 2.94 -31.84 -46.29
CA PRO A 98 3.82 -31.59 -47.41
C PRO A 98 5.13 -32.35 -47.19
N GLU A 99 5.63 -33.01 -48.23
CA GLU A 99 6.89 -33.76 -48.17
C GLU A 99 8.02 -32.81 -47.74
N LEU A 100 8.62 -33.10 -46.58
CA LEU A 100 9.77 -32.37 -46.09
C LEU A 100 10.96 -32.65 -47.02
N PRO A 101 11.74 -31.62 -47.44
CA PRO A 101 12.93 -31.84 -48.24
C PRO A 101 13.97 -32.67 -47.46
N GLU A 102 14.58 -33.66 -48.12
CA GLU A 102 15.45 -34.68 -47.53
C GLU A 102 16.79 -34.16 -46.95
N ALA A 103 16.99 -32.84 -46.82
CA ALA A 103 18.23 -32.25 -46.33
C ALA A 103 17.97 -31.24 -45.20
N LEU A 104 17.96 -31.73 -43.97
CA LEU A 104 17.79 -30.94 -42.73
C LEU A 104 19.05 -30.15 -42.30
N ASP A 105 20.17 -30.33 -43.00
CA ASP A 105 21.48 -29.73 -42.64
C ASP A 105 21.80 -28.43 -43.39
N ASN A 106 20.83 -27.88 -44.15
CA ASN A 106 21.04 -26.67 -44.95
C ASN A 106 20.36 -25.46 -44.28
N GLU A 107 21.07 -24.36 -44.03
CA GLU A 107 20.51 -23.12 -43.46
C GLU A 107 19.30 -22.61 -44.26
N ALA A 108 19.30 -22.81 -45.59
CA ALA A 108 18.17 -22.48 -46.46
C ALA A 108 16.91 -23.32 -46.17
N ALA A 109 17.06 -24.59 -45.75
CA ALA A 109 15.93 -25.45 -45.40
C ALA A 109 15.32 -25.09 -44.04
N GLN A 110 16.10 -24.49 -43.14
CA GLN A 110 15.59 -23.94 -41.87
C GLN A 110 14.83 -22.63 -42.09
N GLU A 111 15.25 -21.81 -43.06
CA GLU A 111 14.55 -20.59 -43.48
C GLU A 111 13.21 -20.92 -44.17
N ASP A 112 13.19 -21.95 -45.04
CA ASP A 112 11.98 -22.47 -45.68
C ASP A 112 11.01 -23.11 -44.66
N LEU A 113 11.50 -23.82 -43.63
CA LEU A 113 10.67 -24.33 -42.52
C LEU A 113 10.03 -23.20 -41.71
N GLY A 114 10.74 -22.08 -41.51
CA GLY A 114 10.20 -20.87 -40.88
C GLY A 114 9.11 -20.20 -41.72
N GLN A 115 9.22 -20.24 -43.05
CA GLN A 115 8.18 -19.77 -43.97
C GLN A 115 6.96 -20.69 -43.98
N ILE A 116 7.17 -22.01 -44.00
CA ILE A 116 6.12 -23.02 -43.95
C ILE A 116 5.34 -22.95 -42.63
N ALA A 117 6.00 -22.71 -41.49
CA ALA A 117 5.32 -22.49 -40.20
C ALA A 117 4.44 -21.22 -40.19
N ARG A 118 4.88 -20.15 -40.86
CA ARG A 118 4.08 -18.91 -41.04
C ARG A 118 2.88 -19.12 -41.96
N GLU A 119 3.02 -19.94 -43.01
CA GLU A 119 1.94 -20.22 -43.96
C GLU A 119 0.95 -21.28 -43.45
N LEU A 120 1.41 -22.25 -42.65
CA LEU A 120 0.59 -23.39 -42.19
C LEU A 120 -0.42 -23.08 -41.08
N LYS A 121 -0.45 -21.85 -40.52
CA LYS A 121 -1.34 -21.49 -39.39
C LYS A 121 -1.37 -22.61 -38.33
N LEU A 122 -0.19 -23.06 -37.89
CA LEU A 122 -0.11 -24.17 -36.94
C LEU A 122 -1.04 -23.91 -35.76
N PRO A 123 -1.86 -24.91 -35.35
CA PRO A 123 -2.80 -24.72 -34.25
C PRO A 123 -2.03 -24.34 -32.99
N ALA A 124 -2.61 -23.47 -32.19
CA ALA A 124 -2.02 -23.04 -30.92
C ALA A 124 -1.67 -24.25 -30.07
N ALA A 125 -0.43 -24.31 -29.56
CA ALA A 125 -0.01 -25.41 -28.71
C ALA A 125 -0.78 -25.32 -27.39
N ARG A 126 -1.47 -26.40 -27.02
CA ARG A 126 -2.26 -26.47 -25.78
C ARG A 126 -1.58 -27.38 -24.77
N PHE A 127 -1.46 -26.91 -23.53
CA PHE A 127 -0.94 -27.72 -22.43
C PHE A 127 -1.74 -27.51 -21.15
N ASP A 128 -1.84 -28.56 -20.35
CA ASP A 128 -2.41 -28.51 -19.01
C ASP A 128 -1.43 -27.82 -18.06
N SER A 129 -1.91 -26.89 -17.22
CA SER A 129 -1.08 -26.23 -16.21
C SER A 129 -0.44 -27.21 -15.25
N ASP A 130 -1.12 -28.33 -14.95
CA ASP A 130 -0.62 -29.35 -14.03
C ASP A 130 0.56 -30.13 -14.63
N SER A 131 0.76 -30.06 -15.95
CA SER A 131 1.92 -30.63 -16.65
C SER A 131 3.11 -29.67 -16.76
N VAL A 132 2.91 -28.37 -16.47
CA VAL A 132 3.95 -27.34 -16.60
C VAL A 132 4.79 -27.29 -15.32
N ARG A 133 6.02 -27.80 -15.40
CA ARG A 133 7.00 -27.72 -14.29
C ARG A 133 7.65 -26.35 -14.20
N ARG A 134 7.92 -25.74 -15.36
CA ARG A 134 8.58 -24.44 -15.45
C ARG A 134 8.11 -23.70 -16.70
N LEU A 135 7.86 -22.42 -16.54
CA LEU A 135 7.55 -21.49 -17.60
C LEU A 135 8.43 -20.26 -17.41
N LYS A 136 9.28 -19.96 -18.39
CA LYS A 136 10.15 -18.79 -18.35
C LYS A 136 9.99 -17.99 -19.64
N ALA A 137 9.41 -16.80 -19.53
CA ALA A 137 9.31 -15.87 -20.65
C ALA A 137 10.39 -14.80 -20.53
N VAL A 138 11.00 -14.43 -21.65
CA VAL A 138 12.11 -13.47 -21.72
C VAL A 138 11.91 -12.49 -22.88
N GLY A 139 12.39 -11.27 -22.67
CA GLY A 139 12.31 -10.18 -23.65
C GLY A 139 10.94 -9.50 -23.64
N ASN A 140 10.95 -8.18 -23.45
CA ASN A 140 9.79 -7.28 -23.41
C ASN A 140 8.51 -7.92 -22.87
N VAL A 141 8.61 -8.54 -21.68
CA VAL A 141 7.51 -9.33 -21.14
C VAL A 141 6.41 -8.39 -20.67
N ARG A 142 5.18 -8.66 -21.13
CA ARG A 142 3.96 -8.04 -20.67
C ARG A 142 2.99 -9.12 -20.23
N PHE A 143 2.74 -9.21 -18.94
CA PHE A 143 1.80 -10.14 -18.32
C PHE A 143 0.56 -9.36 -17.84
N GLU A 144 -0.61 -9.78 -18.25
CA GLU A 144 -1.89 -9.19 -17.89
C GLU A 144 -2.81 -10.28 -17.33
N GLY A 145 -3.24 -10.16 -16.09
CA GLY A 145 -4.11 -11.15 -15.46
C GLY A 145 -4.56 -10.69 -14.08
N HIS A 146 -5.76 -11.12 -13.67
CA HIS A 146 -6.33 -10.79 -12.36
C HIS A 146 -6.38 -9.28 -12.05
N GLY A 147 -6.62 -8.44 -13.06
CA GLY A 147 -6.65 -6.98 -12.91
C GLY A 147 -5.28 -6.32 -12.78
N VAL A 148 -4.20 -7.08 -12.94
CA VAL A 148 -2.82 -6.61 -12.84
C VAL A 148 -2.11 -6.70 -14.19
N LEU A 149 -1.33 -5.67 -14.49
CA LEU A 149 -0.43 -5.59 -15.61
C LEU A 149 1.01 -5.52 -15.11
N ILE A 150 1.81 -6.55 -15.40
CA ILE A 150 3.24 -6.60 -15.10
C ILE A 150 4.04 -6.42 -16.39
N SER A 151 5.03 -5.54 -16.38
CA SER A 151 5.98 -5.32 -17.46
C SER A 151 7.41 -5.51 -16.96
N THR A 152 8.16 -6.43 -17.55
CA THR A 152 9.50 -6.82 -17.08
C THR A 152 10.39 -7.37 -18.19
N ALA A 153 11.68 -7.52 -17.91
CA ALA A 153 12.62 -8.16 -18.85
C ALA A 153 12.42 -9.68 -18.92
N SER A 154 12.05 -10.31 -17.81
CA SER A 154 11.70 -11.73 -17.78
C SER A 154 10.77 -12.08 -16.63
N VAL A 155 9.92 -13.09 -16.85
CA VAL A 155 9.07 -13.66 -15.82
C VAL A 155 9.23 -15.17 -15.79
N GLU A 156 9.21 -15.75 -14.61
CA GLU A 156 9.35 -17.19 -14.40
C GLU A 156 8.26 -17.71 -13.45
N SER A 157 7.69 -18.86 -13.77
CA SER A 157 6.84 -19.64 -12.89
C SER A 157 7.39 -21.07 -12.80
N SER A 158 7.43 -21.61 -11.59
CA SER A 158 7.92 -22.96 -11.29
C SER A 158 6.82 -23.93 -10.80
N ASP A 159 5.56 -23.51 -10.90
CA ASP A 159 4.40 -24.20 -10.30
C ASP A 159 3.15 -24.15 -11.19
N GLY A 160 3.36 -24.13 -12.50
CA GLY A 160 2.26 -24.12 -13.47
C GLY A 160 1.48 -22.80 -13.52
N GLY A 161 2.10 -21.70 -13.10
CA GLY A 161 1.54 -20.34 -13.15
C GLY A 161 0.76 -19.93 -11.91
N GLN A 162 0.98 -20.59 -10.76
CA GLN A 162 0.40 -20.14 -9.49
C GLN A 162 1.21 -18.96 -8.93
N THR A 163 2.53 -19.06 -8.98
CA THR A 163 3.46 -17.98 -8.65
C THR A 163 4.25 -17.52 -9.87
N TRP A 164 4.45 -16.20 -9.97
CA TRP A 164 5.17 -15.55 -11.06
C TRP A 164 6.23 -14.62 -10.50
N THR A 165 7.48 -14.90 -10.80
CA THR A 165 8.63 -14.07 -10.41
C THR A 165 9.10 -13.25 -11.61
N GLY A 166 8.84 -11.94 -11.57
CA GLY A 166 9.46 -10.96 -12.47
C GLY A 166 10.87 -10.61 -11.98
N SER A 167 11.84 -10.60 -12.89
CA SER A 167 13.24 -10.29 -12.54
C SER A 167 13.82 -9.17 -13.41
N GLY A 168 14.66 -8.35 -12.78
CA GLY A 168 15.08 -7.05 -13.30
C GLY A 168 14.02 -5.99 -13.01
N ARG A 169 14.25 -4.76 -13.48
CA ARG A 169 13.32 -3.65 -13.24
C ARG A 169 11.93 -4.00 -13.76
N THR A 170 11.03 -4.26 -12.84
CA THR A 170 9.69 -4.79 -13.07
C THR A 170 8.69 -3.72 -12.66
N ASN A 171 7.79 -3.38 -13.57
CA ASN A 171 6.72 -2.43 -13.32
C ASN A 171 5.40 -3.20 -13.19
N LEU A 172 4.63 -2.88 -12.18
CA LEU A 172 3.28 -3.37 -11.94
C LEU A 172 2.32 -2.19 -12.01
N ALA A 173 1.22 -2.40 -12.72
CA ALA A 173 0.11 -1.49 -12.80
C ALA A 173 -1.18 -2.24 -12.47
N MET A 174 -1.99 -1.65 -11.60
CA MET A 174 -3.32 -2.15 -11.27
C MET A 174 -4.28 -0.98 -11.34
N ASP A 175 -5.36 -1.14 -12.09
CA ASP A 175 -6.41 -0.13 -12.23
C ASP A 175 -7.70 -0.70 -11.67
N SER A 176 -8.28 0.00 -10.70
CA SER A 176 -9.58 -0.30 -10.12
C SER A 176 -10.51 0.90 -10.29
N PRO A 177 -11.83 0.75 -10.08
CA PRO A 177 -12.75 1.88 -10.05
C PRO A 177 -12.36 2.95 -9.02
N GLU A 178 -11.73 2.52 -7.93
CA GLU A 178 -11.35 3.38 -6.80
C GLU A 178 -10.06 4.14 -7.06
N GLY A 179 -9.14 3.61 -7.87
CA GLY A 179 -7.89 4.28 -8.19
C GLY A 179 -6.93 3.45 -9.03
N SER A 180 -5.77 4.02 -9.28
CA SER A 180 -4.67 3.40 -10.01
C SER A 180 -3.46 3.23 -9.10
N THR A 181 -2.97 2.00 -8.97
CA THR A 181 -1.71 1.66 -8.32
C THR A 181 -0.63 1.43 -9.37
N ARG A 182 0.54 1.99 -9.16
CA ARG A 182 1.75 1.77 -9.96
C ARG A 182 2.89 1.43 -9.02
N LEU A 183 3.68 0.41 -9.34
CA LEU A 183 4.80 -0.04 -8.54
C LEU A 183 5.97 -0.38 -9.47
N SER A 184 7.19 0.06 -9.16
CA SER A 184 8.42 -0.30 -9.85
C SER A 184 9.37 -0.90 -8.82
N ALA A 185 9.95 -2.06 -9.11
CA ALA A 185 10.86 -2.78 -8.21
C ALA A 185 11.92 -3.57 -8.98
N ASP A 186 13.00 -4.01 -8.32
CA ASP A 186 14.04 -4.86 -8.93
C ASP A 186 13.58 -6.33 -9.09
N GLY A 187 12.57 -6.73 -8.32
CA GLY A 187 11.90 -8.02 -8.44
C GLY A 187 10.50 -7.98 -7.86
N ILE A 188 9.58 -8.70 -8.51
CA ILE A 188 8.20 -8.87 -8.06
C ILE A 188 7.85 -10.35 -8.09
N LEU A 189 7.32 -10.86 -6.98
CA LEU A 189 6.69 -12.17 -6.87
C LEU A 189 5.18 -11.97 -6.76
N LEU A 190 4.43 -12.40 -7.77
CA LEU A 190 2.98 -12.44 -7.77
C LEU A 190 2.52 -13.86 -7.42
N ASP A 191 1.81 -14.02 -6.30
CA ASP A 191 1.07 -15.22 -5.95
C ASP A 191 -0.40 -15.03 -6.33
N THR A 192 -0.82 -15.71 -7.40
CA THR A 192 -2.20 -15.63 -7.92
C THR A 192 -3.22 -16.38 -7.08
N VAL A 193 -2.78 -17.28 -6.19
CA VAL A 193 -3.66 -18.07 -5.32
C VAL A 193 -4.03 -17.26 -4.09
N SER A 194 -3.05 -16.65 -3.43
CA SER A 194 -3.29 -15.77 -2.27
C SER A 194 -3.69 -14.35 -2.67
N GLY A 195 -3.39 -13.94 -3.91
CA GLY A 195 -3.56 -12.57 -4.37
C GLY A 195 -2.53 -11.62 -3.77
N ILE A 196 -1.38 -12.13 -3.32
CA ILE A 196 -0.33 -11.33 -2.70
C ILE A 196 0.77 -11.04 -3.73
N VAL A 197 1.16 -9.77 -3.81
CA VAL A 197 2.32 -9.31 -4.57
C VAL A 197 3.43 -8.96 -3.58
N THR A 198 4.59 -9.60 -3.69
CA THR A 198 5.78 -9.25 -2.91
C THR A 198 6.79 -8.56 -3.81
N ALA A 199 7.19 -7.33 -3.50
CA ALA A 199 8.22 -6.59 -4.21
C ALA A 199 9.47 -6.45 -3.35
N ASN A 200 10.64 -6.53 -3.99
CA ASN A 200 11.94 -6.43 -3.33
C ASN A 200 12.93 -5.56 -4.15
N GLY A 201 13.92 -4.98 -3.47
CA GLY A 201 14.96 -4.13 -4.07
C GLY A 201 14.56 -2.66 -4.03
N HIS A 202 14.99 -1.85 -5.00
CA HIS A 202 14.64 -0.43 -5.04
C HIS A 202 13.18 -0.25 -5.47
N ILE A 203 12.29 -0.09 -4.49
CA ILE A 203 10.85 0.02 -4.75
C ILE A 203 10.44 1.48 -4.79
N SER A 204 9.74 1.87 -5.86
CA SER A 204 9.01 3.12 -5.95
C SER A 204 7.56 2.83 -6.34
N GLY A 205 6.62 3.24 -5.51
CA GLY A 205 5.18 3.05 -5.72
C GLY A 205 4.44 4.38 -5.75
N SER A 206 3.32 4.40 -6.44
CA SER A 206 2.34 5.48 -6.36
C SER A 206 0.93 4.93 -6.40
N TYR A 207 0.06 5.46 -5.55
CA TYR A 207 -1.38 5.24 -5.61
C TYR A 207 -2.09 6.58 -5.84
N ARG A 208 -2.99 6.61 -6.82
CA ARG A 208 -3.84 7.78 -7.09
C ARG A 208 -5.29 7.34 -7.12
N ARG A 209 -6.11 7.95 -6.26
CA ARG A 209 -7.55 7.70 -6.22
C ARG A 209 -8.26 8.37 -7.39
N THR A 210 -9.29 7.70 -7.93
CA THR A 210 -10.17 8.28 -8.93
C THR A 210 -10.84 9.54 -8.37
N GLY A 211 -10.61 10.68 -9.02
CA GLY A 211 -11.21 11.97 -8.64
C GLY A 211 -10.49 12.73 -7.52
N SER A 212 -9.40 12.19 -6.94
CA SER A 212 -8.54 12.95 -6.04
C SER A 212 -7.34 13.53 -6.79
N PRO A 213 -6.94 14.79 -6.54
CA PRO A 213 -5.68 15.32 -7.02
C PRO A 213 -4.47 14.74 -6.27
N GLU A 214 -4.69 14.22 -5.05
CA GLU A 214 -3.64 13.70 -4.19
C GLU A 214 -3.19 12.32 -4.66
N SER A 215 -1.87 12.08 -4.55
CA SER A 215 -1.28 10.76 -4.78
C SER A 215 -0.39 10.40 -3.60
N LEU A 216 -0.55 9.17 -3.12
CA LEU A 216 0.39 8.57 -2.19
C LEU A 216 1.61 8.10 -2.97
N GLN A 217 2.79 8.60 -2.64
CA GLN A 217 4.06 8.08 -3.14
C GLN A 217 4.74 7.26 -2.05
N LEU A 218 5.42 6.19 -2.45
CA LEU A 218 6.08 5.26 -1.54
C LEU A 218 7.46 4.88 -2.08
N ALA A 219 8.47 4.93 -1.22
CA ALA A 219 9.81 4.42 -1.51
C ALA A 219 10.31 3.52 -0.37
N THR A 220 10.74 2.30 -0.69
CA THR A 220 11.21 1.31 0.30
C THR A 220 12.09 0.24 -0.36
N SER A 221 12.63 -0.69 0.44
CA SER A 221 13.43 -1.83 -0.03
C SER A 221 12.64 -3.13 -0.18
N GLY A 222 11.47 -3.24 0.45
CA GLY A 222 10.65 -4.45 0.45
C GLY A 222 9.21 -4.15 0.88
N CYS A 223 8.21 -4.67 0.16
CA CYS A 223 6.82 -4.57 0.56
C CYS A 223 5.99 -5.76 0.06
N SER A 224 4.89 -6.06 0.75
CA SER A 224 3.84 -6.94 0.27
C SER A 224 2.55 -6.17 0.05
N PHE A 225 1.83 -6.49 -1.01
CA PHE A 225 0.56 -5.89 -1.35
C PHE A 225 -0.49 -6.99 -1.54
N ASP A 226 -1.55 -6.94 -0.74
CA ASP A 226 -2.71 -7.82 -0.89
C ASP A 226 -3.70 -7.19 -1.87
N MET A 227 -3.84 -7.80 -3.05
CA MET A 227 -4.70 -7.30 -4.12
C MET A 227 -6.18 -7.38 -3.77
N HIS A 228 -6.58 -8.20 -2.80
CA HIS A 228 -7.98 -8.35 -2.41
C HIS A 228 -8.41 -7.29 -1.41
N SER A 229 -7.56 -7.00 -0.41
CA SER A 229 -7.85 -6.04 0.65
C SER A 229 -7.31 -4.63 0.36
N GLY A 230 -6.46 -4.48 -0.67
CA GLY A 230 -5.79 -3.21 -0.94
C GLY A 230 -4.78 -2.81 0.13
N VAL A 231 -4.36 -3.74 1.00
CA VAL A 231 -3.41 -3.47 2.08
C VAL A 231 -1.98 -3.62 1.59
N VAL A 232 -1.17 -2.57 1.79
CA VAL A 232 0.29 -2.57 1.60
C VAL A 232 0.95 -2.73 2.96
N SER A 233 1.82 -3.73 3.11
CA SER A 233 2.64 -3.92 4.31
C SER A 233 4.12 -3.73 3.99
N VAL A 234 4.79 -2.90 4.78
CA VAL A 234 6.20 -2.55 4.62
C VAL A 234 6.93 -2.87 5.93
N PRO A 235 7.73 -3.95 5.99
CA PRO A 235 8.41 -4.36 7.22
C PRO A 235 9.67 -3.53 7.52
N GLY A 236 10.17 -2.76 6.55
CA GLY A 236 11.41 -2.00 6.65
C GLY A 236 11.20 -0.49 6.63
N GLU A 237 12.30 0.24 6.45
CA GLU A 237 12.29 1.68 6.28
C GLU A 237 11.42 2.05 5.07
N VAL A 238 10.59 3.07 5.23
CA VAL A 238 9.75 3.59 4.16
C VAL A 238 9.68 5.10 4.22
N ARG A 239 9.80 5.71 3.04
CA ARG A 239 9.47 7.11 2.82
C ARG A 239 8.12 7.20 2.12
N LEU A 240 7.21 7.97 2.69
CA LEU A 240 5.87 8.18 2.16
C LEU A 240 5.62 9.66 1.93
N GLU A 241 5.02 9.99 0.81
CA GLU A 241 4.58 11.36 0.53
C GLU A 241 3.07 11.33 0.27
N TYR A 242 2.29 12.08 1.04
CA TYR A 242 0.84 12.20 0.86
C TYR A 242 0.38 13.62 1.18
N GLY A 243 -0.29 14.28 0.23
CA GLY A 243 -0.85 15.61 0.44
C GLY A 243 0.19 16.67 0.85
N GLY A 244 1.45 16.53 0.41
CA GLY A 244 2.56 17.42 0.79
C GLY A 244 3.28 17.04 2.10
N ILE A 245 2.78 16.05 2.83
CA ILE A 245 3.39 15.54 4.06
C ILE A 245 4.41 14.45 3.70
N ASP A 246 5.67 14.62 4.13
CA ASP A 246 6.75 13.64 3.96
C ASP A 246 6.95 12.87 5.27
N MET A 247 6.78 11.55 5.22
CA MET A 247 6.91 10.68 6.39
C MET A 247 8.08 9.73 6.16
N LEU A 248 9.07 9.77 7.03
CA LEU A 248 10.15 8.80 7.09
C LEU A 248 9.90 7.86 8.27
N ILE A 249 9.53 6.62 7.96
CA ILE A 249 9.26 5.62 8.99
C ILE A 249 10.43 4.65 9.00
N SER A 250 11.14 4.61 10.12
CA SER A 250 12.26 3.70 10.35
C SER A 250 11.85 2.71 11.45
N PRO A 251 11.41 1.50 11.10
CA PRO A 251 11.07 0.48 12.10
C PRO A 251 12.35 0.02 12.80
N GLN A 252 12.81 0.78 13.79
CA GLN A 252 13.82 0.32 14.72
C GLN A 252 13.14 -0.62 15.71
N PRO A 253 13.67 -1.84 15.91
CA PRO A 253 13.24 -2.65 17.04
C PRO A 253 13.55 -1.84 18.30
N LEU A 254 12.52 -1.53 19.08
CA LEU A 254 12.69 -1.02 20.43
C LEU A 254 13.64 -1.96 21.17
N ALA A 255 14.64 -1.41 21.85
CA ALA A 255 15.42 -2.22 22.77
C ALA A 255 14.44 -2.85 23.78
N GLU A 256 14.48 -4.18 23.95
CA GLU A 256 13.60 -4.93 24.86
C GLU A 256 13.35 -4.28 26.24
N PRO A 257 14.34 -3.64 26.92
CA PRO A 257 14.06 -2.98 28.19
C PRO A 257 13.14 -1.75 28.11
N GLU A 258 13.12 -1.02 26.99
CA GLU A 258 12.30 0.19 26.82
C GLU A 258 10.83 -0.14 26.53
N ALA A 259 10.58 -1.18 25.71
CA ALA A 259 9.21 -1.61 25.41
C ALA A 259 8.43 -2.02 26.67
N ALA A 260 9.10 -2.67 27.63
CA ALA A 260 8.49 -3.12 28.88
C ALA A 260 8.26 -2.00 29.90
N SER A 261 9.10 -0.95 29.91
CA SER A 261 8.89 0.22 30.78
C SER A 261 7.76 1.10 30.24
N VAL A 262 7.74 1.34 28.93
CA VAL A 262 6.70 2.10 28.24
C VAL A 262 5.31 1.51 28.46
N ALA A 263 5.14 0.19 28.30
CA ALA A 263 3.85 -0.46 28.49
C ALA A 263 3.31 -0.33 29.93
N ARG A 264 4.20 -0.27 30.94
CA ARG A 264 3.83 -0.12 32.36
C ARG A 264 3.46 1.31 32.74
N GLU A 265 4.06 2.32 32.09
CA GLU A 265 3.77 3.73 32.38
C GLU A 265 2.46 4.23 31.74
N LEU A 266 2.02 3.59 30.66
CA LEU A 266 0.78 3.97 29.95
C LEU A 266 -0.50 3.40 30.57
N GLU A 267 -0.41 2.34 31.38
CA GLU A 267 -1.58 1.66 31.97
C GLU A 267 -2.48 2.56 32.86
N PRO A 268 -1.96 3.51 33.67
CA PRO A 268 -2.78 4.37 34.52
C PRO A 268 -3.18 5.73 33.91
N LEU A 269 -2.59 6.15 32.78
CA LEU A 269 -2.74 7.53 32.27
C LEU A 269 -3.73 7.69 31.11
N VAL A 270 -4.26 6.60 30.56
CA VAL A 270 -5.23 6.66 29.46
C VAL A 270 -6.66 6.58 30.01
N PRO A 271 -7.44 7.66 30.06
CA PRO A 271 -8.87 7.58 30.38
C PRO A 271 -9.57 6.72 29.34
N ALA A 272 -10.01 5.52 29.73
CA ALA A 272 -10.85 4.56 29.01
C ALA A 272 -11.04 4.81 27.50
N LEU A 273 -9.93 4.86 26.72
CA LEU A 273 -10.04 4.72 25.28
C LEU A 273 -10.59 3.30 25.03
N PRO A 274 -11.53 3.12 24.09
CA PRO A 274 -12.11 1.81 23.83
C PRO A 274 -10.97 0.81 23.62
N ALA A 275 -11.01 -0.31 24.36
CA ALA A 275 -9.93 -1.30 24.41
C ALA A 275 -9.49 -1.83 23.03
N GLU A 276 -10.36 -1.70 22.02
CA GLU A 276 -10.08 -2.01 20.61
C GLU A 276 -9.04 -1.08 19.95
N ARG A 277 -8.81 0.12 20.48
CA ARG A 277 -7.74 1.05 20.02
C ARG A 277 -6.42 0.90 20.78
N LEU A 278 -6.39 0.09 21.84
CA LEU A 278 -5.25 -0.06 22.77
C LEU A 278 -4.57 -1.43 22.69
N THR A 279 -4.54 -2.08 21.53
CA THR A 279 -3.66 -3.24 21.29
C THR A 279 -2.43 -2.89 20.43
N PRO A 280 -1.50 -2.02 20.90
CA PRO A 280 -0.28 -1.68 20.16
C PRO A 280 0.87 -2.71 20.31
N ALA A 281 0.73 -3.75 21.14
CA ALA A 281 1.90 -4.47 21.65
C ALA A 281 2.33 -5.76 20.92
N SER A 282 1.56 -6.30 19.95
CA SER A 282 1.92 -7.58 19.31
C SER A 282 2.19 -7.53 17.80
N ALA A 283 1.90 -6.41 17.14
CA ALA A 283 2.24 -6.28 15.73
C ALA A 283 3.75 -6.02 15.58
N PRO A 284 4.44 -6.68 14.64
CA PRO A 284 5.83 -6.37 14.35
C PRO A 284 5.96 -4.90 13.92
N PRO A 285 7.13 -4.26 14.17
CA PRO A 285 7.38 -2.92 13.67
C PRO A 285 7.31 -2.92 12.14
N GLY A 286 6.76 -1.85 11.58
CA GLY A 286 6.48 -1.74 10.15
C GLY A 286 5.34 -0.78 9.87
N VAL A 287 4.98 -0.69 8.60
CA VAL A 287 3.92 0.18 8.10
C VAL A 287 2.86 -0.64 7.40
N SER A 288 1.60 -0.38 7.73
CA SER A 288 0.43 -0.95 7.07
C SER A 288 -0.38 0.21 6.48
N ILE A 289 -0.58 0.19 5.18
CA ILE A 289 -1.38 1.18 4.45
C ILE A 289 -2.60 0.47 3.90
N ASP A 290 -3.77 0.83 4.38
CA ASP A 290 -5.06 0.35 3.89
C ASP A 290 -5.60 1.38 2.89
N LEU A 291 -5.49 1.05 1.59
CA LEU A 291 -5.89 1.96 0.51
C LEU A 291 -7.41 2.12 0.40
N GLU A 292 -8.19 1.13 0.84
CA GLU A 292 -9.65 1.15 0.82
C GLU A 292 -10.19 2.04 1.94
N ASN A 293 -9.73 1.80 3.18
CA ASN A 293 -10.12 2.59 4.35
C ASN A 293 -9.32 3.89 4.49
N ARG A 294 -8.39 4.16 3.58
CA ARG A 294 -7.55 5.37 3.52
C ARG A 294 -6.89 5.65 4.87
N SER A 295 -6.30 4.59 5.42
CA SER A 295 -5.64 4.63 6.71
C SER A 295 -4.21 4.14 6.62
N LEU A 296 -3.32 4.79 7.36
CA LEU A 296 -1.95 4.38 7.54
C LEU A 296 -1.72 4.08 9.01
N ARG A 297 -1.04 2.98 9.29
CA ARG A 297 -0.58 2.64 10.63
C ARG A 297 0.90 2.34 10.57
N ALA A 298 1.67 3.05 11.37
CA ALA A 298 3.10 2.88 11.48
C ALA A 298 3.47 2.56 12.93
N ARG A 299 4.31 1.55 13.10
CA ARG A 299 4.77 1.04 14.39
C ARG A 299 6.30 0.99 14.38
N GLY A 300 6.92 1.57 15.39
CA GLY A 300 8.38 1.77 15.47
C GLY A 300 8.75 3.25 15.48
N SER A 301 10.03 3.59 15.30
CA SER A 301 10.45 4.99 15.26
C SER A 301 9.91 5.67 13.98
N VAL A 302 8.90 6.51 14.15
CA VAL A 302 8.25 7.26 13.07
C VAL A 302 8.75 8.70 13.11
N GLN A 303 9.27 9.21 12.00
CA GLN A 303 9.58 10.62 11.80
C GLN A 303 8.62 11.19 10.76
N VAL A 304 7.95 12.28 11.09
CA VAL A 304 7.02 12.99 10.21
C VAL A 304 7.54 14.41 10.00
N SER A 305 7.65 14.83 8.75
CA SER A 305 7.99 16.19 8.37
C SER A 305 6.86 16.77 7.50
N ASP A 306 6.23 17.82 8.01
CA ASP A 306 5.28 18.64 7.26
C ASP A 306 5.89 20.05 7.13
N PRO A 307 6.67 20.31 6.07
CA PRO A 307 7.37 21.58 5.90
C PRO A 307 6.42 22.76 5.64
N GLU A 308 5.21 22.50 5.11
CA GLU A 308 4.22 23.55 4.89
C GLU A 308 3.68 24.10 6.21
N ARG A 309 3.55 23.23 7.22
CA ARG A 309 3.15 23.61 8.58
C ARG A 309 4.32 23.86 9.53
N GLY A 310 5.54 23.56 9.11
CA GLY A 310 6.72 23.59 9.97
C GLY A 310 6.59 22.63 11.15
N ILE A 311 6.10 21.41 10.89
CA ILE A 311 5.98 20.33 11.88
C ILE A 311 7.09 19.31 11.64
N GLU A 312 7.92 19.09 12.65
CA GLU A 312 8.87 17.97 12.70
C GLU A 312 8.59 17.13 13.95
N LEU A 313 8.07 15.92 13.73
CA LEU A 313 7.57 15.03 14.79
C LEU A 313 8.31 13.70 14.78
N THR A 314 8.72 13.23 15.95
CA THR A 314 9.15 11.86 16.19
C THR A 314 8.16 11.17 17.12
N ALA A 315 7.74 9.95 16.81
CA ALA A 315 6.79 9.17 17.60
C ALA A 315 7.11 7.67 17.56
N LEU A 316 6.54 6.91 18.51
CA LEU A 316 6.68 5.44 18.54
C LEU A 316 5.62 4.72 17.71
N ASN A 317 4.47 5.37 17.56
CA ASN A 317 3.34 4.86 16.82
C ASN A 317 2.68 6.04 16.14
N LEU A 318 2.15 5.80 14.94
CA LEU A 318 1.36 6.77 14.20
C LEU A 318 0.20 6.04 13.53
N ASP A 319 -1.01 6.48 13.78
CA ASP A 319 -2.18 6.11 13.00
C ASP A 319 -2.65 7.38 12.26
N TYR A 320 -2.83 7.30 10.94
CA TYR A 320 -3.27 8.42 10.11
C TYR A 320 -4.51 8.04 9.31
N LEU A 321 -5.62 8.72 9.59
CA LEU A 321 -6.84 8.65 8.80
C LEU A 321 -6.77 9.75 7.74
N MET A 322 -6.35 9.38 6.53
CA MET A 322 -6.00 10.32 5.46
C MET A 322 -7.18 11.23 5.07
N ASP A 323 -8.39 10.70 5.12
CA ASP A 323 -9.61 11.40 4.70
C ASP A 323 -10.09 12.46 5.67
N GLU A 324 -9.95 12.13 6.95
CA GLU A 324 -10.29 13.02 8.05
C GLU A 324 -9.14 14.01 8.28
N GLY A 325 -7.99 13.74 7.69
CA GLY A 325 -6.78 14.50 7.95
C GLY A 325 -6.34 14.38 9.40
N LEU A 326 -6.64 13.27 10.08
CA LEU A 326 -6.37 13.06 11.51
C LEU A 326 -5.19 12.12 11.70
N MET A 327 -4.06 12.66 12.19
CA MET A 327 -2.92 11.88 12.65
C MET A 327 -2.97 11.74 14.17
N THR A 328 -2.89 10.53 14.68
CA THR A 328 -2.74 10.22 16.09
C THR A 328 -1.36 9.61 16.30
N ALA A 329 -0.54 10.26 17.13
CA ALA A 329 0.83 9.87 17.41
C ALA A 329 1.03 9.63 18.91
N TRP A 330 1.80 8.61 19.27
CA TRP A 330 2.07 8.25 20.66
C TRP A 330 3.55 8.38 21.00
N GLN A 331 3.82 8.83 22.24
CA GLN A 331 5.16 9.13 22.76
C GLN A 331 5.91 10.07 21.84
N VAL A 332 5.37 11.27 21.76
CA VAL A 332 5.72 12.24 20.74
C VAL A 332 6.76 13.20 21.30
N GLU A 333 7.81 13.39 20.51
CA GLU A 333 8.71 14.53 20.61
C GLU A 333 8.58 15.32 19.31
N LEU A 334 8.00 16.51 19.41
CA LEU A 334 7.79 17.43 18.33
C LEU A 334 8.84 18.54 18.48
N SER A 335 9.85 18.47 17.61
CA SER A 335 11.06 19.30 17.67
C SER A 335 10.88 20.70 17.07
N GLN A 336 9.87 20.86 16.21
CA GLN A 336 9.51 22.16 15.64
C GLN A 336 8.00 22.23 15.39
N LEU A 337 7.33 23.17 16.05
CA LEU A 337 5.96 23.60 15.76
C LEU A 337 5.99 25.10 15.44
N GLY A 338 6.08 25.47 14.16
CA GLY A 338 6.30 26.88 13.80
C GLY A 338 7.68 27.41 14.22
N GLU A 339 7.79 28.68 14.58
CA GLU A 339 9.07 29.30 14.94
C GLU A 339 9.41 29.08 16.42
N GLY A 340 10.27 28.09 16.70
CA GLY A 340 10.93 27.94 18.00
C GLY A 340 10.12 27.28 19.12
N MET A 341 9.03 26.57 18.79
CA MET A 341 8.30 25.75 19.76
C MET A 341 8.70 24.28 19.68
N THR A 342 8.82 23.65 20.85
CA THR A 342 8.97 22.19 20.99
C THR A 342 7.87 21.66 21.88
N LEU A 343 7.31 20.49 21.57
CA LEU A 343 6.25 19.85 22.34
C LEU A 343 6.60 18.39 22.62
N SER A 344 6.48 17.97 23.87
CA SER A 344 6.58 16.57 24.28
C SER A 344 5.26 16.12 24.90
N ALA A 345 4.73 14.97 24.46
CA ALA A 345 3.47 14.46 25.00
C ALA A 345 3.32 12.94 24.80
N PRO A 346 2.66 12.21 25.73
CA PRO A 346 2.32 10.81 25.50
C PRO A 346 1.38 10.56 24.32
N LEU A 347 0.49 11.51 24.02
CA LEU A 347 -0.45 11.43 22.91
C LEU A 347 -0.57 12.80 22.23
N VAL A 348 -0.47 12.82 20.90
CA VAL A 348 -0.73 14.00 20.07
C VAL A 348 -1.71 13.63 18.96
N GLU A 349 -2.75 14.44 18.80
CA GLU A 349 -3.68 14.38 17.68
C GLU A 349 -3.51 15.63 16.81
N ILE A 350 -3.25 15.43 15.52
CA ILE A 350 -3.03 16.49 14.54
C ILE A 350 -4.16 16.45 13.52
N PHE A 351 -4.98 17.49 13.53
CA PHE A 351 -6.08 17.72 12.60
C PHE A 351 -5.56 18.60 11.47
N THR A 352 -5.02 17.97 10.44
CA THR A 352 -4.37 18.65 9.30
C THR A 352 -5.31 19.64 8.60
N ALA A 353 -6.56 19.25 8.33
CA ALA A 353 -7.55 20.12 7.69
C ALA A 353 -7.90 21.37 8.52
N GLU A 354 -7.87 21.25 9.84
CA GLU A 354 -8.22 22.32 10.78
C GLU A 354 -6.99 23.13 11.24
N LYS A 355 -5.78 22.74 10.82
CA LYS A 355 -4.50 23.27 11.33
C LYS A 355 -4.46 23.31 12.87
N ARG A 356 -4.96 22.24 13.48
CA ARG A 356 -5.09 22.12 14.94
C ARG A 356 -4.29 20.92 15.43
N LEU A 357 -3.62 21.10 16.56
CA LEU A 357 -2.89 20.07 17.28
C LEU A 357 -3.42 20.01 18.71
N GLU A 358 -3.62 18.79 19.20
CA GLU A 358 -4.04 18.52 20.56
C GLU A 358 -3.05 17.55 21.22
N ALA A 359 -2.46 17.96 22.32
CA ALA A 359 -1.53 17.16 23.11
C ALA A 359 -2.17 16.80 24.45
N SER A 360 -2.05 15.55 24.87
CA SER A 360 -2.66 15.06 26.11
C SER A 360 -1.75 14.09 26.87
N GLY A 361 -2.06 13.88 28.15
CA GLY A 361 -1.28 13.01 29.04
C GLY A 361 -0.16 13.74 29.75
N MET A 362 -0.42 14.94 30.27
CA MET A 362 0.61 15.82 30.86
C MET A 362 1.66 16.31 29.85
N PRO A 363 1.23 16.92 28.73
CA PRO A 363 2.15 17.48 27.74
C PRO A 363 3.02 18.62 28.31
N GLU A 364 4.22 18.78 27.76
CA GLU A 364 5.12 19.89 27.99
C GLU A 364 5.38 20.64 26.67
N LEU A 365 4.96 21.91 26.62
CA LEU A 365 5.25 22.83 25.52
C LEU A 365 6.34 23.80 25.94
N ARG A 366 7.36 24.01 25.11
CA ARG A 366 8.41 25.01 25.33
C ARG A 366 8.40 26.01 24.18
N TYR A 367 8.46 27.29 24.51
CA TYR A 367 8.54 28.40 23.56
C TYR A 367 9.61 29.37 24.06
N GLY A 368 10.70 29.50 23.30
CA GLY A 368 11.87 30.27 23.75
C GLY A 368 12.45 29.68 25.04
N SER A 369 12.47 30.49 26.10
CA SER A 369 12.91 30.09 27.44
C SER A 369 11.76 29.69 28.36
N SER A 370 10.51 29.90 27.94
CA SER A 370 9.32 29.57 28.72
C SER A 370 8.88 28.13 28.50
N SER A 371 8.30 27.52 29.54
CA SER A 371 7.72 26.16 29.48
C SER A 371 6.33 26.12 30.11
N TYR A 372 5.46 25.32 29.52
CA TYR A 372 4.08 25.17 29.90
C TYR A 372 3.70 23.70 30.00
N THR A 373 3.06 23.31 31.10
CA THR A 373 2.50 21.98 31.28
C THR A 373 1.04 22.08 31.72
N GLY A 374 0.21 21.15 31.26
CA GLY A 374 -1.19 21.04 31.65
C GLY A 374 -1.68 19.61 31.50
N GLU A 375 -2.97 19.35 31.69
CA GLU A 375 -3.55 18.02 31.38
C GLU A 375 -3.67 17.82 29.86
N ARG A 376 -3.96 18.92 29.17
CA ARG A 376 -4.15 19.00 27.73
C ARG A 376 -3.66 20.36 27.23
N ILE A 377 -2.98 20.37 26.08
CA ILE A 377 -2.54 21.57 25.38
C ILE A 377 -3.13 21.53 23.97
N LEU A 378 -3.86 22.57 23.61
CA LEU A 378 -4.38 22.79 22.27
C LEU A 378 -3.55 23.87 21.58
N VAL A 379 -3.10 23.61 20.36
CA VAL A 379 -2.46 24.60 19.50
C VAL A 379 -3.27 24.69 18.22
N SER A 380 -3.69 25.88 17.85
CA SER A 380 -4.45 26.11 16.61
C SER A 380 -3.97 27.38 15.90
N GLU A 381 -4.15 27.45 14.59
CA GLU A 381 -3.92 28.66 13.80
C GLU A 381 -5.26 29.34 13.53
N ASP A 382 -5.38 30.63 13.86
CA ASP A 382 -6.57 31.41 13.57
C ASP A 382 -6.64 31.85 12.08
N ALA A 383 -7.68 32.60 11.72
CA ALA A 383 -7.88 33.06 10.34
C ALA A 383 -6.81 34.06 9.85
N ASP A 384 -6.11 34.73 10.77
CA ASP A 384 -5.06 35.70 10.48
C ASP A 384 -3.66 35.06 10.51
N GLY A 385 -3.57 33.75 10.76
CA GLY A 385 -2.31 33.01 10.84
C GLY A 385 -1.62 33.11 12.20
N VAL A 386 -2.31 33.59 13.23
CA VAL A 386 -1.81 33.70 14.60
C VAL A 386 -1.96 32.35 15.28
N LEU A 387 -0.92 31.92 15.99
CA LEU A 387 -0.97 30.69 16.78
C LEU A 387 -1.62 30.98 18.13
N VAL A 388 -2.68 30.22 18.41
CA VAL A 388 -3.44 30.25 19.66
C VAL A 388 -3.11 28.99 20.45
N ILE A 389 -2.61 29.19 21.66
CA ILE A 389 -2.28 28.10 22.58
C ILE A 389 -3.27 28.14 23.76
N GLU A 390 -4.04 27.08 23.92
CA GLU A 390 -4.95 26.88 25.05
C GLU A 390 -4.41 25.74 25.93
N ILE A 391 -4.40 25.96 27.24
CA ILE A 391 -3.90 24.97 28.20
C ILE A 391 -5.02 24.65 29.18
N GLU A 392 -5.42 23.38 29.26
CA GLU A 392 -6.48 22.93 30.16
C GLU A 392 -5.89 22.15 31.35
N GLY A 393 -6.58 22.20 32.50
CA GLY A 393 -6.21 21.46 33.71
C GLY A 393 -5.27 22.21 34.67
N GLN A 394 -4.55 21.48 35.50
CA GLN A 394 -3.59 22.08 36.44
C GLN A 394 -2.38 22.64 35.68
N GLN A 395 -2.32 23.96 35.56
CA GLN A 395 -1.26 24.65 34.83
C GLN A 395 -0.03 24.88 35.69
N LEU A 396 1.14 24.52 35.17
CA LEU A 396 2.43 25.05 35.63
C LEU A 396 3.07 25.78 34.44
N ALA A 397 3.28 27.07 34.60
CA ALA A 397 3.99 27.90 33.64
C ALA A 397 5.26 28.45 34.30
N LEU A 398 6.40 28.22 33.66
CA LEU A 398 7.66 28.85 34.03
C LEU A 398 7.97 29.92 32.98
N LEU A 399 7.68 31.17 33.34
CA LEU A 399 7.85 32.33 32.46
C LEU A 399 9.17 33.02 32.76
N HIS A 400 9.96 33.31 31.72
CA HIS A 400 11.13 34.16 31.87
C HIS A 400 10.76 35.62 31.67
N MET A 401 11.13 36.47 32.64
CA MET A 401 10.75 37.89 32.69
C MET A 401 11.26 38.71 31.50
N ASP A 402 12.30 38.25 30.81
CA ASP A 402 12.87 38.95 29.67
C ASP A 402 11.93 38.90 28.45
N GLU A 403 11.13 37.84 28.30
CA GLU A 403 10.13 37.70 27.22
C GLU A 403 8.89 38.59 27.47
N LEU A 404 8.47 38.73 28.73
CA LEU A 404 7.35 39.59 29.12
C LEU A 404 7.62 41.09 28.85
N ARG A 405 8.90 41.49 28.78
CA ARG A 405 9.29 42.88 28.53
C ARG A 405 9.17 43.30 27.08
N ASP A 406 9.30 42.37 26.14
CA ASP A 406 9.16 42.67 24.72
C ASP A 406 7.69 42.74 24.30
N TYR A 407 6.82 41.91 24.88
CA TYR A 407 5.36 42.04 24.74
C TYR A 407 4.80 43.39 25.23
N GLY A 408 5.44 44.02 26.23
CA GLY A 408 4.99 45.30 26.78
C GLY A 408 5.23 46.52 25.88
N LYS A 409 5.94 46.37 24.75
CA LYS A 409 6.21 47.46 23.80
C LYS A 409 5.26 47.46 22.61
N GLU A 410 4.63 46.33 22.32
CA GLU A 410 3.58 46.20 21.31
C GLU A 410 2.24 46.25 22.05
N GLY A 411 1.50 47.36 21.88
CA GLY A 411 0.32 47.64 22.70
C GLY A 411 -0.82 46.64 22.50
N VAL A 412 -0.82 45.54 23.27
CA VAL A 412 -1.94 44.59 23.36
C VAL A 412 -2.88 45.04 24.47
N ALA A 413 -4.14 45.29 24.10
CA ALA A 413 -5.21 45.55 25.05
C ALA A 413 -5.56 44.25 25.79
N ALA A 414 -5.45 44.26 27.12
CA ALA A 414 -5.79 43.10 27.96
C ALA A 414 -7.28 42.72 27.83
N PRO A 415 -7.64 41.46 27.56
CA PRO A 415 -9.00 40.99 27.71
C PRO A 415 -9.34 40.82 29.20
N ALA A 416 -10.52 41.28 29.58
CA ALA A 416 -11.03 41.22 30.94
C ALA A 416 -11.57 39.82 31.27
N GLU A 417 -11.11 39.27 32.40
CA GLU A 417 -11.76 38.24 33.23
C GLU A 417 -12.46 37.07 32.53
N SER A 418 -11.69 36.03 32.21
CA SER A 418 -12.17 34.64 32.22
C SER A 418 -10.98 33.72 32.52
N GLY A 419 -11.19 32.66 33.31
CA GLY A 419 -10.15 31.81 33.92
C GLY A 419 -9.35 30.90 32.97
N ASN A 420 -9.21 31.27 31.69
CA ASN A 420 -8.36 30.61 30.71
C ASN A 420 -7.25 31.58 30.31
N ALA A 421 -5.99 31.17 30.47
CA ALA A 421 -4.85 31.94 29.98
C ALA A 421 -4.77 31.76 28.45
N GLU A 422 -5.22 32.77 27.71
CA GLU A 422 -5.04 32.87 26.27
C GLU A 422 -3.72 33.59 25.99
N ILE A 423 -2.78 32.92 25.32
CA ILE A 423 -1.51 33.52 24.90
C ILE A 423 -1.56 33.65 23.38
N GLY A 424 -1.78 34.88 22.89
CA GLY A 424 -1.68 35.19 21.46
C GLY A 424 -0.23 35.45 21.06
N ILE A 425 0.32 34.63 20.17
CA ILE A 425 1.66 34.83 19.60
C ILE A 425 1.53 35.24 18.13
N SER A 426 1.75 36.53 17.86
CA SER A 426 1.83 37.07 16.50
C SER A 426 3.24 36.86 15.95
N SER A 427 3.38 36.12 14.86
CA SER A 427 4.63 36.09 14.09
C SER A 427 4.56 37.16 12.99
N GLU A 428 5.29 38.27 13.15
CA GLU A 428 5.47 39.22 12.05
C GLU A 428 6.35 38.55 10.97
N LYS A 429 5.72 38.10 9.87
CA LYS A 429 6.46 37.72 8.65
C LYS A 429 7.19 38.96 8.10
N SER A 430 8.46 39.11 8.50
CA SER A 430 9.39 40.07 7.92
C SER A 430 9.66 39.72 6.46
N SER A 431 8.77 40.18 5.58
CA SER A 431 8.98 40.21 4.13
C SER A 431 10.02 41.28 3.79
N LYS A 432 11.31 40.89 3.82
CA LYS A 432 12.36 41.67 3.15
C LYS A 432 12.53 41.13 1.73
N GLN A 433 12.33 42.04 0.78
CA GLN A 433 12.51 41.90 -0.66
C GLN A 433 13.91 41.43 -1.06
#